data_AF-A0AA43RNJ8-F1
#
_entry.id   AF-A0AA43RNJ8-F1
#
_cell.length_a   1.000
_cell.length_b   1.000
_cell.length_c   1.000
_cell.angle_alpha   90.00
_cell.angle_beta   90.00
_cell.angle_gamma   90.00
#
_symmetry.space_group_name_H-M   'P 1'
#
loop_
_entity.id
_entity.type
_entity.pdbx_description
1 polymer ?
#
loop_
_entity_poly.entity_id
_entity_poly.type
_entity_poly.pdbx_seq_one_letter_code
_entity_poly.pdbx_strand_id
1 'polypeptide(L)'
;MWPIVILLEATGFHLVDLLTLKLDCLQKRDDGYWIVSERDKIKSVPISEDIYSMVKAQKIFIHEKFSEEENPEHFLFLRYKGKMKDRGRTYLQPSLIRQLNIFAEQQQIIDLNGKIFRFGASPFRHRFGIKKISNGASILDVQKLLSNVTPEMAVIYAKIHDHNLQVIWEHSHEYGAVRLDPITGEVIQTKILDQAYENNVDIDWLKRNLTEIRLEQGYCIKSPRTHCQFLSQTHEQPCIMFKCSSFYIDSSFLPYYDQQISMINQQIEEGSMHGRSRLVEILKGKLEKFVEIREKINTQSKVEQSDEYESSG
;
A
#
# COMPACT_ATOMS: atom_id res chain seq x y z
N MET A 1 3.08 -7.87 22.50
CA MET A 1 2.29 -6.68 22.14
C MET A 1 2.12 -6.59 20.62
N TRP A 2 3.17 -6.82 19.83
CA TRP A 2 3.08 -6.86 18.36
C TRP A 2 1.97 -7.73 17.76
N PRO A 3 1.66 -8.95 18.27
CA PRO A 3 0.57 -9.74 17.70
C PRO A 3 -0.81 -9.08 17.81
N ILE A 4 -1.02 -8.23 18.83
CA ILE A 4 -2.26 -7.46 19.03
C ILE A 4 -2.42 -6.45 17.89
N VAL A 5 -1.35 -5.73 17.54
CA VAL A 5 -1.37 -4.69 16.50
C VAL A 5 -1.58 -5.31 15.11
N ILE A 6 -0.89 -6.42 14.84
CA ILE A 6 -1.03 -7.16 13.58
C ILE A 6 -2.46 -7.67 13.42
N LEU A 7 -3.05 -8.22 14.47
CA LEU A 7 -4.45 -8.66 14.43
C LEU A 7 -5.43 -7.48 14.27
N LEU A 8 -5.20 -6.33 14.91
CA LEU A 8 -6.06 -5.15 14.72
C LEU A 8 -6.11 -4.72 13.24
N GLU A 9 -4.95 -4.66 12.60
CA GLU A 9 -4.83 -4.32 11.17
C GLU A 9 -5.44 -5.39 10.27
N ALA A 10 -5.31 -6.66 10.64
CA ALA A 10 -5.76 -7.78 9.82
C ALA A 10 -7.25 -8.10 9.94
N THR A 11 -7.89 -7.78 11.06
CA THR A 11 -9.27 -8.20 11.34
C THR A 11 -10.26 -7.05 11.44
N GLY A 12 -9.77 -5.83 11.72
CA GLY A 12 -10.64 -4.68 11.98
C GLY A 12 -11.48 -4.81 13.26
N PHE A 13 -11.17 -5.78 14.14
CA PHE A 13 -11.88 -5.95 15.41
C PHE A 13 -11.80 -4.69 16.27
N HIS A 14 -12.82 -4.46 17.09
CA HIS A 14 -12.69 -3.48 18.15
C HIS A 14 -11.55 -3.90 19.08
N LEU A 15 -10.77 -2.92 19.53
CA LEU A 15 -9.63 -3.22 20.39
C LEU A 15 -10.03 -3.97 21.66
N VAL A 16 -11.18 -3.64 22.26
CA VAL A 16 -11.65 -4.35 23.45
C VAL A 16 -11.97 -5.82 23.14
N ASP A 17 -12.56 -6.11 21.98
CA ASP A 17 -12.89 -7.48 21.54
C ASP A 17 -11.62 -8.29 21.28
N LEU A 18 -10.62 -7.66 20.68
CA LEU A 18 -9.34 -8.31 20.40
C LEU A 18 -8.55 -8.58 21.69
N LEU A 19 -8.59 -7.65 22.66
CA LEU A 19 -7.95 -7.84 23.97
C LEU A 19 -8.62 -8.91 24.83
N THR A 20 -9.84 -9.30 24.48
CA THR A 20 -10.62 -10.36 25.15
C THR A 20 -10.86 -11.56 24.24
N LEU A 21 -10.06 -11.70 23.18
CA LEU A 21 -10.12 -12.84 22.28
C LEU A 21 -9.70 -14.11 23.03
N LYS A 22 -10.46 -15.20 22.84
CA LYS A 22 -10.23 -16.48 23.50
C LYS A 22 -9.20 -17.35 22.76
N LEU A 23 -8.69 -18.39 23.41
CA LEU A 23 -7.69 -19.32 22.84
C LEU A 23 -8.27 -20.18 21.70
N ASP A 24 -9.58 -20.46 21.69
CA ASP A 24 -10.28 -21.21 20.65
C ASP A 24 -10.66 -20.36 19.42
N CYS A 25 -10.14 -19.13 19.31
CA CYS A 25 -10.47 -18.20 18.24
C CYS A 25 -10.02 -18.61 16.82
N LEU A 26 -9.30 -19.71 16.64
CA LEU A 26 -8.80 -20.13 15.32
C LEU A 26 -9.66 -21.23 14.73
N GLN A 27 -10.09 -21.05 13.48
CA GLN A 27 -10.79 -22.07 12.70
C GLN A 27 -10.08 -22.32 11.37
N LYS A 28 -9.91 -23.59 11.01
CA LYS A 28 -9.49 -24.02 9.68
C LYS A 28 -10.74 -24.55 8.97
N ARG A 29 -11.02 -24.01 7.78
CA ARG A 29 -12.14 -24.39 6.91
C ARG A 29 -11.59 -24.76 5.53
N ASP A 30 -12.43 -25.32 4.68
CA ASP A 30 -12.02 -25.71 3.32
C ASP A 30 -11.60 -24.50 2.47
N ASP A 31 -12.13 -23.32 2.79
CA ASP A 31 -11.84 -22.04 2.13
C ASP A 31 -10.72 -21.22 2.80
N GLY A 32 -10.04 -21.79 3.81
CA GLY A 32 -8.83 -21.22 4.40
C GLY A 32 -8.87 -21.05 5.91
N TYR A 33 -8.16 -20.02 6.39
CA TYR A 33 -7.93 -19.77 7.80
C TYR A 33 -8.77 -18.60 8.32
N TRP A 34 -9.36 -18.78 9.49
CA TRP A 34 -10.32 -17.84 10.04
C TRP A 34 -10.03 -17.54 11.50
N ILE A 35 -10.31 -16.30 11.90
CA ILE A 35 -10.36 -15.90 13.30
C ILE A 35 -11.79 -15.61 13.71
N VAL A 36 -12.19 -16.15 14.86
CA VAL A 36 -13.54 -16.07 15.39
C VAL A 36 -13.58 -15.36 16.72
N SER A 37 -14.52 -14.42 16.86
CA SER A 37 -14.82 -13.73 18.13
C SER A 37 -16.29 -13.88 18.47
N GLU A 38 -16.59 -14.17 19.73
CA GLU A 38 -17.94 -14.54 20.22
C GLU A 38 -18.66 -13.42 20.97
N ARG A 39 -17.98 -12.30 21.25
CA ARG A 39 -18.35 -11.39 22.34
C ARG A 39 -19.73 -10.71 22.22
N ASP A 40 -20.32 -10.67 21.02
CA ASP A 40 -21.66 -10.10 20.78
C ASP A 40 -22.44 -10.83 19.67
N LYS A 41 -21.74 -11.41 18.69
CA LYS A 41 -22.20 -12.30 17.62
C LYS A 41 -20.99 -13.09 17.14
N ILE A 42 -21.16 -14.33 16.67
CA ILE A 42 -20.07 -15.10 16.03
C ILE A 42 -19.59 -14.33 14.80
N LYS A 43 -18.41 -13.71 14.90
CA LYS A 43 -17.76 -12.99 13.80
C LYS A 43 -16.61 -13.84 13.31
N SER A 44 -16.57 -14.11 12.01
CA SER A 44 -15.47 -14.84 11.38
C SER A 44 -14.81 -13.93 10.35
N VAL A 45 -13.51 -13.68 10.49
CA VAL A 45 -12.74 -12.91 9.51
C VAL A 45 -11.67 -13.81 8.91
N PRO A 46 -11.54 -13.87 7.57
CA PRO A 46 -10.50 -14.68 6.95
C PRO A 46 -9.14 -14.00 7.17
N ILE A 47 -8.13 -14.80 7.48
CA ILE A 47 -6.76 -14.37 7.78
C ILE A 47 -5.75 -15.14 6.92
N SER A 48 -4.55 -14.59 6.74
CA SER A 48 -3.47 -15.30 6.06
C SER A 48 -2.90 -16.43 6.93
N GLU A 49 -2.21 -17.37 6.29
CA GLU A 49 -1.51 -18.45 6.97
C GLU A 49 -0.43 -17.95 7.95
N ASP A 50 0.24 -16.85 7.64
CA ASP A 50 1.23 -16.22 8.53
C ASP A 50 0.57 -15.73 9.83
N ILE A 51 -0.60 -15.09 9.72
CA ILE A 51 -1.35 -14.61 10.88
C ILE A 51 -1.89 -15.78 11.68
N TYR A 52 -2.38 -16.82 11.00
CA TYR A 52 -2.82 -18.05 11.66
C TYR A 52 -1.69 -18.69 12.47
N SER A 53 -0.50 -18.78 11.88
CA SER A 53 0.71 -19.30 12.53
C SER A 53 1.16 -18.43 13.70
N MET A 54 1.12 -17.11 13.56
CA MET A 54 1.40 -16.16 14.65
C MET A 54 0.44 -16.35 15.84
N VAL A 55 -0.86 -16.49 15.58
CA VAL A 55 -1.85 -16.72 16.65
C VAL A 55 -1.62 -18.07 17.31
N LYS A 56 -1.28 -19.11 16.53
CA LYS A 56 -0.93 -20.43 17.07
C LYS A 56 0.30 -20.35 18.00
N ALA A 57 1.34 -19.63 17.60
CA ALA A 57 2.51 -19.38 18.45
C ALA A 57 2.15 -18.62 19.73
N GLN A 58 1.26 -17.62 19.63
CA GLN A 58 0.74 -16.90 20.79
C GLN A 58 -0.05 -17.81 21.75
N LYS A 59 -0.85 -18.76 21.23
CA LYS A 59 -1.55 -19.77 22.06
C LYS A 59 -0.57 -20.62 22.86
N ILE A 60 0.46 -21.14 22.19
CA ILE A 60 1.51 -21.96 22.84
C ILE A 60 2.18 -21.14 23.96
N PHE A 61 2.57 -19.90 23.66
CA PHE A 61 3.18 -19.01 24.65
C PHE A 61 2.30 -18.78 25.88
N ILE A 62 0.98 -18.62 25.71
CA ILE A 62 0.06 -18.46 26.85
C ILE A 62 -0.04 -19.74 27.67
N HIS A 63 -0.17 -20.90 27.04
CA HIS A 63 -0.22 -22.19 27.74
C HIS A 63 1.06 -22.50 28.52
N GLU A 64 2.22 -22.10 28.02
CA GLU A 64 3.50 -22.28 28.74
C GLU A 64 3.68 -21.32 29.92
N LYS A 65 2.97 -20.18 29.91
CA LYS A 65 3.16 -19.11 30.90
C LYS A 65 2.10 -19.04 31.97
N PHE A 66 0.91 -19.57 31.71
CA PHE A 66 -0.24 -19.49 32.61
C PHE A 66 -0.92 -20.85 32.69
N SER A 67 -1.18 -21.28 33.91
CA SER A 67 -2.07 -22.41 34.20
C SER A 67 -3.53 -22.08 33.88
N GLU A 68 -4.39 -23.09 33.83
CA GLU A 68 -5.84 -22.88 33.67
C GLU A 68 -6.44 -22.08 34.83
N GLU A 69 -5.92 -22.24 36.05
CA GLU A 69 -6.34 -21.46 37.22
C GLU A 69 -5.98 -19.96 37.08
N GLU A 70 -4.87 -19.65 36.42
CA GLU A 70 -4.44 -18.27 36.16
C GLU A 70 -5.12 -17.64 34.93
N ASN A 71 -5.70 -18.45 34.05
CA ASN A 71 -6.43 -18.02 32.85
C ASN A 71 -7.77 -18.76 32.69
N PRO A 72 -8.70 -18.60 33.64
CA PRO A 72 -9.98 -19.33 33.63
C PRO A 72 -10.89 -18.94 32.45
N GLU A 73 -10.74 -17.71 31.95
CA GLU A 73 -11.50 -17.19 30.80
C GLU A 73 -10.87 -17.56 29.45
N HIS A 74 -9.75 -18.29 29.47
CA HIS A 74 -9.02 -18.74 28.28
C HIS A 74 -8.68 -17.60 27.31
N PHE A 75 -8.23 -16.44 27.80
CA PHE A 75 -7.84 -15.32 26.95
C PHE A 75 -6.50 -15.56 26.25
N LEU A 76 -6.40 -15.09 25.01
CA LEU A 76 -5.22 -15.15 24.15
C LEU A 76 -4.16 -14.09 24.52
N PHE A 77 -4.59 -12.96 25.10
CA PHE A 77 -3.71 -11.82 25.38
C PHE A 77 -3.72 -11.43 26.86
N LEU A 78 -2.79 -12.02 27.61
CA LEU A 78 -2.56 -11.73 29.01
C LEU A 78 -1.25 -10.99 29.25
N ARG A 79 -1.22 -10.17 30.31
CA ARG A 79 0.01 -9.59 30.81
C ARG A 79 0.86 -10.63 31.50
N TYR A 80 2.09 -10.80 31.03
CA TYR A 80 3.08 -11.72 31.59
C TYR A 80 4.26 -11.01 32.27
N LYS A 81 4.34 -9.68 32.16
CA LYS A 81 5.38 -8.82 32.74
C LYS A 81 4.75 -7.68 33.53
N GLY A 82 5.47 -7.17 34.52
CA GLY A 82 5.02 -6.09 35.41
C GLY A 82 4.69 -6.57 36.82
N LYS A 83 3.89 -5.77 37.54
CA LYS A 83 3.47 -6.04 38.92
C LYS A 83 2.73 -7.38 38.99
N MET A 84 3.00 -8.17 40.01
CA MET A 84 2.45 -9.52 40.18
C MET A 84 0.92 -9.53 40.09
N LYS A 85 0.25 -8.58 40.75
CA LYS A 85 -1.22 -8.44 40.74
C LYS A 85 -1.86 -8.21 39.37
N ASP A 86 -1.08 -7.71 38.41
CA ASP A 86 -1.54 -7.40 37.06
C ASP A 86 -1.22 -8.55 36.07
N ARG A 87 -0.45 -9.56 36.49
CA ARG A 87 -0.17 -10.75 35.68
C ARG A 87 -1.42 -11.61 35.59
N GLY A 88 -1.63 -12.25 34.43
CA GLY A 88 -2.85 -13.03 34.17
C GLY A 88 -4.09 -12.17 33.87
N ARG A 89 -3.97 -10.83 33.88
CA ARG A 89 -5.03 -9.91 33.44
C ARG A 89 -4.84 -9.51 31.99
N THR A 90 -5.93 -9.18 31.31
CA THR A 90 -5.88 -8.63 29.95
C THR A 90 -5.17 -7.28 29.92
N TYR A 91 -4.64 -6.92 28.75
CA TYR A 91 -4.11 -5.58 28.55
C TYR A 91 -5.24 -4.54 28.60
N LEU A 92 -4.94 -3.37 29.16
CA LEU A 92 -5.84 -2.22 29.17
C LEU A 92 -5.65 -1.48 27.85
N GLN A 93 -6.75 -1.11 27.21
CA GLN A 93 -6.74 -0.34 25.97
C GLN A 93 -5.87 0.93 26.06
N PRO A 94 -6.00 1.79 27.11
CA PRO A 94 -5.14 2.96 27.26
C PRO A 94 -3.64 2.62 27.33
N SER A 95 -3.28 1.47 27.94
CA SER A 95 -1.88 1.04 28.01
C SER A 95 -1.31 0.71 26.64
N LEU A 96 -2.10 0.03 25.80
CA LEU A 96 -1.68 -0.30 24.43
C LEU A 96 -1.54 0.96 23.57
N ILE A 97 -2.55 1.84 23.60
CA ILE A 97 -2.53 3.11 22.84
C ILE A 97 -1.33 3.97 23.26
N ARG A 98 -1.06 4.07 24.57
CA ARG A 98 0.11 4.80 25.05
C ARG A 98 1.42 4.21 24.51
N GLN A 99 1.55 2.89 24.49
CA GLN A 99 2.76 2.25 23.97
C GLN A 99 2.92 2.46 22.45
N LEU A 100 1.83 2.48 21.70
CA LEU A 100 1.84 2.81 20.27
C LEU A 100 2.27 4.26 20.03
N ASN A 101 1.81 5.20 20.86
CA ASN A 101 2.22 6.60 20.75
C ASN A 101 3.70 6.82 21.11
N ILE A 102 4.19 6.13 22.15
CA ILE A 102 5.63 6.13 22.47
C ILE A 102 6.43 5.57 21.28
N PHE A 103 5.95 4.49 20.65
CA PHE A 103 6.59 3.94 19.46
C PHE A 103 6.56 4.93 18.29
N ALA A 104 5.46 5.66 18.08
CA ALA A 104 5.34 6.71 17.07
C ALA A 104 6.41 7.80 17.27
N GLU A 105 6.59 8.26 18.50
CA GLU A 105 7.61 9.25 18.88
C GLU A 105 9.02 8.70 18.63
N GLN A 106 9.29 7.47 19.06
CA GLN A 106 10.61 6.85 18.92
C GLN A 106 11.01 6.61 17.46
N GLN A 107 10.05 6.27 16.60
CA GLN A 107 10.29 5.98 15.19
C GLN A 107 10.01 7.18 14.27
N GLN A 108 9.70 8.35 14.83
CA GLN A 108 9.38 9.56 14.06
C GLN A 108 8.29 9.30 13.02
N ILE A 109 7.23 8.60 13.41
CA ILE A 109 6.05 8.39 12.56
C ILE A 109 5.29 9.72 12.53
N ILE A 110 5.37 10.43 11.42
CA ILE A 110 4.76 11.75 11.24
C ILE A 110 3.47 11.69 10.40
N ASP A 111 2.58 12.64 10.64
CA ASP A 111 1.42 12.92 9.78
C ASP A 111 1.81 13.84 8.61
N LEU A 112 0.83 14.15 7.75
CA LEU A 112 1.01 15.02 6.59
C LEU A 112 1.41 16.47 6.95
N ASN A 113 1.22 16.89 8.20
CA ASN A 113 1.60 18.22 8.68
C ASN A 113 2.98 18.21 9.36
N GLY A 114 3.72 17.10 9.28
CA GLY A 114 5.02 16.93 9.92
C GLY A 114 4.98 16.77 11.44
N LYS A 115 3.80 16.50 12.04
CA LYS A 115 3.67 16.27 13.48
C LYS A 115 3.69 14.78 13.79
N ILE A 116 4.17 14.40 14.98
CA ILE A 116 4.14 12.99 15.41
C ILE A 116 2.70 12.48 15.40
N PHE A 117 2.48 11.39 14.68
CA PHE A 117 1.19 10.76 14.54
C PHE A 117 0.73 10.18 15.89
N ARG A 118 -0.52 10.46 16.26
CA ARG A 118 -1.14 9.89 17.47
C ARG A 118 -2.09 8.76 17.11
N PHE A 119 -1.70 7.54 17.47
CA PHE A 119 -2.52 6.36 17.38
C PHE A 119 -3.76 6.46 18.28
N GLY A 120 -4.91 6.10 17.70
CA GLY A 120 -6.13 5.74 18.40
C GLY A 120 -6.52 4.29 18.12
N ALA A 121 -7.56 3.79 18.79
CA ALA A 121 -8.07 2.43 18.54
C ALA A 121 -8.94 2.33 17.26
N SER A 122 -9.76 3.35 16.99
CA SER A 122 -10.68 3.37 15.85
C SER A 122 -9.99 3.42 14.47
N PRO A 123 -8.86 4.15 14.26
CA PRO A 123 -8.22 4.26 12.95
C PRO A 123 -7.86 2.92 12.29
N PHE A 124 -7.41 1.91 13.04
CA PHE A 124 -7.11 0.58 12.50
C PHE A 124 -8.34 -0.04 11.82
N ARG A 125 -9.49 0.11 12.46
CA ARG A 125 -10.77 -0.38 11.93
C ARG A 125 -11.21 0.41 10.69
N HIS A 126 -11.09 1.74 10.71
CA HIS A 126 -11.37 2.57 9.55
C HIS A 126 -10.52 2.16 8.35
N ARG A 127 -9.20 2.00 8.57
CA ARG A 127 -8.24 1.55 7.57
C ARG A 127 -8.59 0.16 7.03
N PHE A 128 -8.96 -0.79 7.90
CA PHE A 128 -9.41 -2.11 7.47
C PHE A 128 -10.65 -2.02 6.55
N GLY A 129 -11.66 -1.23 6.94
CA GLY A 129 -12.88 -1.04 6.15
C GLY A 129 -12.59 -0.43 4.76
N ILE A 130 -11.76 0.62 4.73
CA ILE A 130 -11.33 1.27 3.48
C ILE A 130 -10.55 0.28 2.60
N LYS A 131 -9.63 -0.50 3.17
CA LYS A 131 -8.84 -1.51 2.44
C LYS A 131 -9.74 -2.60 1.83
N LYS A 132 -10.79 -3.02 2.52
CA LYS A 132 -11.75 -4.00 1.98
C LYS A 132 -12.53 -3.44 0.80
N ILE A 133 -13.03 -2.20 0.88
CA ILE A 133 -13.70 -1.52 -0.24
C ILE A 133 -12.75 -1.33 -1.41
N SER A 134 -11.52 -0.90 -1.15
CA SER A 134 -10.47 -0.75 -2.18
C SER A 134 -10.18 -2.07 -2.91
N ASN A 135 -10.24 -3.19 -2.19
CA ASN A 135 -10.08 -4.53 -2.76
C ASN A 135 -11.37 -5.10 -3.37
N GLY A 136 -12.39 -4.27 -3.61
CA GLY A 136 -13.63 -4.65 -4.31
C GLY A 136 -14.75 -5.22 -3.42
N ALA A 137 -14.63 -5.16 -2.09
CA ALA A 137 -15.73 -5.58 -1.21
C ALA A 137 -16.90 -4.59 -1.28
N SER A 138 -18.13 -5.11 -1.31
CA SER A 138 -19.31 -4.24 -1.24
C SER A 138 -19.48 -3.63 0.16
N ILE A 139 -20.27 -2.56 0.26
CA ILE A 139 -20.66 -1.94 1.53
C ILE A 139 -21.24 -3.02 2.48
N LEU A 140 -22.09 -3.92 1.96
CA LEU A 140 -22.71 -4.98 2.74
C LEU A 140 -21.69 -5.99 3.26
N ASP A 141 -20.67 -6.32 2.46
CA ASP A 141 -19.59 -7.24 2.88
C ASP A 141 -18.77 -6.62 4.01
N VAL A 142 -18.45 -5.33 3.91
CA VAL A 142 -17.74 -4.62 4.98
C VAL A 142 -18.56 -4.52 6.25
N GLN A 143 -19.88 -4.32 6.15
CA GLN A 143 -20.77 -4.35 7.31
C GLN A 143 -20.84 -5.73 7.97
N LYS A 144 -20.79 -6.82 7.19
CA LYS A 144 -20.75 -8.19 7.73
C LYS A 144 -19.41 -8.47 8.45
N LEU A 145 -18.30 -7.98 7.89
CA LEU A 145 -16.97 -8.17 8.46
C LEU A 145 -16.73 -7.30 9.71
N LEU A 146 -17.23 -6.06 9.71
CA LEU A 146 -17.08 -5.10 10.80
C LEU A 146 -18.37 -4.98 11.60
N SER A 147 -18.41 -5.62 12.77
CA SER A 147 -19.58 -5.58 13.65
C SER A 147 -19.92 -4.19 14.14
N ASN A 148 -21.20 -3.82 14.18
CA ASN A 148 -21.68 -2.50 14.63
C ASN A 148 -21.18 -1.34 13.74
N VAL A 149 -20.86 -1.61 12.47
CA VAL A 149 -20.76 -0.56 11.44
C VAL A 149 -22.16 -0.29 10.92
N THR A 150 -22.68 0.90 11.23
CA THR A 150 -23.93 1.36 10.64
C THR A 150 -23.76 1.55 9.13
N PRO A 151 -24.83 1.47 8.32
CA PRO A 151 -24.74 1.75 6.89
C PRO A 151 -24.05 3.09 6.59
N GLU A 152 -24.28 4.11 7.42
CA GLU A 152 -23.67 5.43 7.31
C GLU A 152 -22.14 5.38 7.48
N MET A 153 -21.64 4.58 8.42
CA MET A 153 -20.19 4.38 8.62
C MET A 153 -19.55 3.64 7.46
N ALA A 154 -20.22 2.66 6.86
CA ALA A 154 -19.71 1.96 5.68
C ALA A 154 -19.72 2.87 4.44
N VAL A 155 -20.73 3.75 4.31
CA VAL A 155 -20.76 4.82 3.29
C VAL A 155 -19.62 5.82 3.52
N ILE A 156 -19.27 6.16 4.76
CA ILE A 156 -18.10 7.01 5.06
C ILE A 156 -16.81 6.34 4.54
N TYR A 157 -16.66 5.02 4.64
CA TYR A 157 -15.47 4.34 4.11
C TYR A 157 -15.43 4.39 2.59
N ALA A 158 -16.57 4.24 1.92
CA ALA A 158 -16.67 4.41 0.48
C ALA A 158 -16.34 5.85 0.06
N LYS A 159 -16.84 6.85 0.78
CA LYS A 159 -16.51 8.27 0.54
C LYS A 159 -15.03 8.59 0.77
N ILE A 160 -14.42 8.05 1.82
CA ILE A 160 -12.98 8.23 2.09
C ILE A 160 -12.16 7.52 1.00
N HIS A 161 -12.60 6.33 0.56
CA HIS A 161 -11.98 5.66 -0.57
C HIS A 161 -12.06 6.52 -1.83
N ASP A 162 -13.24 7.04 -2.18
CA ASP A 162 -13.44 7.91 -3.34
C ASP A 162 -12.65 9.22 -3.23
N HIS A 163 -12.56 9.81 -2.03
CA HIS A 163 -11.73 10.99 -1.76
C HIS A 163 -10.23 10.67 -1.86
N ASN A 164 -9.77 9.54 -1.32
CA ASN A 164 -8.38 9.12 -1.46
C ASN A 164 -8.03 8.87 -2.93
N LEU A 165 -8.95 8.27 -3.70
CA LEU A 165 -8.80 8.15 -5.14
C LEU A 165 -8.74 9.52 -5.82
N GLN A 166 -9.56 10.46 -5.39
CA GLN A 166 -9.52 11.83 -5.88
C GLN A 166 -8.20 12.54 -5.53
N VAL A 167 -7.67 12.39 -4.32
CA VAL A 167 -6.38 12.98 -3.91
C VAL A 167 -5.21 12.32 -4.63
N ILE A 168 -5.20 10.99 -4.75
CA ILE A 168 -4.19 10.26 -5.53
C ILE A 168 -4.26 10.69 -7.00
N TRP A 169 -5.46 10.86 -7.53
CA TRP A 169 -5.69 11.42 -8.86
C TRP A 169 -5.13 12.84 -8.93
N GLU A 170 -5.59 13.79 -8.12
CA GLU A 170 -5.10 15.18 -8.10
C GLU A 170 -3.56 15.26 -7.97
N HIS A 171 -2.94 14.51 -7.05
CA HIS A 171 -1.48 14.43 -6.94
C HIS A 171 -0.80 13.79 -8.17
N SER A 172 -1.43 12.82 -8.82
CA SER A 172 -0.93 12.26 -10.08
C SER A 172 -1.20 13.17 -11.29
N HIS A 173 -1.98 14.24 -11.12
CA HIS A 173 -2.41 15.19 -12.15
C HIS A 173 -1.61 16.48 -12.16
N GLU A 174 -1.03 16.89 -11.03
CA GLU A 174 -0.40 18.21 -10.91
C GLU A 174 1.05 18.27 -11.39
N TYR A 175 1.78 17.15 -11.53
CA TYR A 175 3.24 17.25 -11.79
C TYR A 175 3.83 16.24 -12.79
N GLY A 176 4.27 16.77 -13.95
CA GLY A 176 5.41 16.27 -14.71
C GLY A 176 5.25 14.88 -15.31
N ALA A 177 4.18 14.62 -16.05
CA ALA A 177 3.99 13.31 -16.67
C ALA A 177 4.35 13.26 -18.16
N VAL A 178 4.79 12.09 -18.61
CA VAL A 178 5.25 11.85 -19.98
C VAL A 178 4.70 10.56 -20.56
N ARG A 179 4.60 10.53 -21.89
CA ARG A 179 4.32 9.36 -22.72
C ARG A 179 5.32 9.25 -23.86
N LEU A 180 5.29 8.10 -24.54
CA LEU A 180 6.07 7.88 -25.76
C LEU A 180 5.19 8.11 -26.98
N ASP A 181 5.72 8.82 -27.97
CA ASP A 181 5.10 8.85 -29.30
C ASP A 181 5.14 7.45 -29.93
N PRO A 182 4.00 6.88 -30.38
CA PRO A 182 3.98 5.52 -30.92
C PRO A 182 4.76 5.35 -32.23
N ILE A 183 4.99 6.44 -32.97
CA ILE A 183 5.65 6.46 -34.27
C ILE A 183 7.13 6.80 -34.07
N THR A 184 7.42 7.98 -33.52
CA THR A 184 8.78 8.49 -33.39
C THR A 184 9.49 7.88 -32.17
N GLY A 185 8.78 7.66 -31.07
CA GLY A 185 9.35 7.23 -29.78
C GLY A 185 9.92 8.39 -28.96
N GLU A 186 9.62 9.64 -29.35
CA GLU A 186 9.96 10.83 -28.58
C GLU A 186 9.16 10.88 -27.27
N VAL A 187 9.79 11.42 -26.23
CA VAL A 187 9.14 11.62 -24.93
C VAL A 187 8.31 12.91 -24.98
N ILE A 188 6.99 12.74 -25.01
CA ILE A 188 6.01 13.82 -25.08
C ILE A 188 5.41 14.05 -23.69
N GLN A 189 5.32 15.29 -23.26
CA GLN A 189 4.61 15.67 -22.04
C GLN A 189 3.11 15.44 -22.21
N THR A 190 2.45 14.89 -21.20
CA THR A 190 1.04 14.55 -21.29
C THR A 190 0.38 14.61 -19.92
N LYS A 191 -0.96 14.63 -19.91
CA LYS A 191 -1.75 14.38 -18.70
C LYS A 191 -2.36 12.99 -18.80
N ILE A 192 -2.56 12.35 -17.66
CA ILE A 192 -3.22 11.03 -17.62
C ILE A 192 -4.65 11.07 -18.16
N LEU A 193 -5.33 12.23 -18.09
CA LEU A 193 -6.62 12.48 -18.74
C LEU A 193 -6.53 12.34 -20.27
N ASP A 194 -5.54 12.98 -20.88
CA ASP A 194 -5.32 12.93 -22.33
C ASP A 194 -5.00 11.49 -22.73
N GLN A 195 -4.20 10.80 -21.93
CA GLN A 195 -3.87 9.40 -22.12
C GLN A 195 -5.07 8.46 -22.00
N ALA A 196 -5.94 8.69 -21.02
CA ALA A 196 -7.18 7.94 -20.85
C ALA A 196 -8.11 8.15 -22.07
N TYR A 197 -8.26 9.40 -22.52
CA TYR A 197 -9.06 9.74 -23.68
C TYR A 197 -8.51 9.12 -24.97
N GLU A 198 -7.21 9.31 -25.26
CA GLU A 198 -6.53 8.77 -26.44
C GLU A 198 -6.58 7.24 -26.51
N ASN A 199 -6.59 6.55 -25.37
CA ASN A 199 -6.61 5.09 -25.28
C ASN A 199 -8.01 4.50 -25.01
N ASN A 200 -9.07 5.32 -25.01
CA ASN A 200 -10.45 4.91 -24.68
C ASN A 200 -10.57 4.17 -23.33
N VAL A 201 -9.86 4.66 -22.31
CA VAL A 201 -9.91 4.13 -20.95
C VAL A 201 -10.84 5.01 -20.12
N ASP A 202 -11.78 4.37 -19.43
CA ASP A 202 -12.66 5.06 -18.49
C ASP A 202 -11.82 5.67 -17.33
N ILE A 203 -11.98 6.97 -17.12
CA ILE A 203 -11.24 7.74 -16.11
C ILE A 203 -11.51 7.22 -14.69
N ASP A 204 -12.77 6.88 -14.38
CA ASP A 204 -13.14 6.37 -13.06
C ASP A 204 -12.64 4.95 -12.84
N TRP A 205 -12.55 4.15 -13.91
CA TRP A 205 -11.84 2.88 -13.86
C TRP A 205 -10.34 3.12 -13.60
N LEU A 206 -9.70 4.03 -14.34
CA LEU A 206 -8.27 4.29 -14.21
C LEU A 206 -7.90 4.72 -12.79
N LYS A 207 -8.67 5.65 -12.21
CA LYS A 207 -8.56 6.08 -10.80
C LYS A 207 -8.52 4.89 -9.85
N ARG A 208 -9.53 4.02 -9.93
CA ARG A 208 -9.71 2.88 -9.03
C ARG A 208 -8.61 1.83 -9.15
N ASN A 209 -7.93 1.77 -10.30
CA ASN A 209 -6.99 0.71 -10.63
C ASN A 209 -5.53 1.20 -10.76
N LEU A 210 -5.21 2.45 -10.38
CA LEU A 210 -3.85 3.02 -10.46
C LEU A 210 -2.76 2.14 -9.83
N THR A 211 -3.07 1.46 -8.72
CA THR A 211 -2.10 0.56 -8.07
C THR A 211 -1.92 -0.74 -8.84
N GLU A 212 -2.98 -1.29 -9.44
CA GLU A 212 -2.95 -2.56 -10.17
C GLU A 212 -2.23 -2.42 -11.52
N ILE A 213 -2.30 -1.24 -12.13
CA ILE A 213 -1.68 -0.94 -13.42
C ILE A 213 -0.22 -0.46 -13.32
N ARG A 214 0.32 -0.36 -12.10
CA ARG A 214 1.69 0.10 -11.84
C ARG A 214 2.70 -0.98 -12.20
N LEU A 215 3.68 -0.63 -13.03
CA LEU A 215 4.82 -1.45 -13.43
C LEU A 215 6.12 -0.91 -12.80
N GLU A 216 7.25 -1.55 -13.09
CA GLU A 216 8.57 -1.11 -12.60
C GLU A 216 8.99 0.23 -13.18
N GLN A 217 8.77 0.43 -14.49
CA GLN A 217 9.24 1.63 -15.21
C GLN A 217 8.17 2.73 -15.34
N GLY A 218 6.91 2.49 -14.94
CA GLY A 218 5.80 3.40 -15.18
C GLY A 218 4.44 2.73 -14.97
N TYR A 219 3.39 3.24 -15.59
CA TYR A 219 2.05 2.65 -15.60
C TYR A 219 1.67 2.15 -16.98
N CYS A 220 0.94 1.04 -17.04
CA CYS A 220 0.23 0.62 -18.25
C CYS A 220 -1.26 0.87 -18.09
N ILE A 221 -1.80 1.90 -18.73
CA ILE A 221 -3.21 2.32 -18.49
C ILE A 221 -4.26 1.33 -19.02
N LYS A 222 -3.84 0.27 -19.72
CA LYS A 222 -4.74 -0.80 -20.14
C LYS A 222 -5.07 -1.69 -18.93
N SER A 223 -6.30 -2.20 -18.91
CA SER A 223 -6.70 -3.21 -17.95
C SER A 223 -5.75 -4.41 -17.97
N PRO A 224 -5.33 -4.95 -16.81
CA PRO A 224 -4.58 -6.21 -16.73
C PRO A 224 -5.32 -7.39 -17.37
N ARG A 225 -6.64 -7.28 -17.54
CA ARG A 225 -7.47 -8.27 -18.23
C ARG A 225 -7.32 -8.21 -19.75
N THR A 226 -6.82 -7.10 -20.29
CA THR A 226 -6.56 -6.92 -21.72
C THR A 226 -5.19 -7.47 -22.05
N HIS A 227 -5.13 -8.40 -23.00
CA HIS A 227 -3.86 -8.99 -23.42
C HIS A 227 -2.91 -7.93 -23.99
N CYS A 228 -1.67 -7.89 -23.49
CA CYS A 228 -0.61 -7.04 -24.04
C CYS A 228 0.06 -7.75 -25.22
N GLN A 229 -0.09 -7.17 -26.41
CA GLN A 229 0.44 -7.69 -27.68
C GLN A 229 1.97 -7.83 -27.75
N PHE A 230 2.70 -7.22 -26.81
CA PHE A 230 4.16 -7.23 -26.78
C PHE A 230 4.75 -8.27 -25.83
N LEU A 231 3.92 -8.92 -24.98
CA LEU A 231 4.41 -9.87 -23.97
C LEU A 231 5.09 -11.09 -24.59
N SER A 232 4.66 -11.54 -25.76
CA SER A 232 5.29 -12.68 -26.45
C SER A 232 6.61 -12.32 -27.14
N GLN A 233 7.02 -11.05 -27.15
CA GLN A 233 8.13 -10.55 -27.95
C GLN A 233 9.40 -10.27 -27.13
N THR A 234 9.30 -10.21 -25.81
CA THR A 234 10.44 -9.91 -24.92
C THR A 234 10.20 -10.44 -23.51
N HIS A 235 11.31 -10.73 -22.82
CA HIS A 235 11.30 -11.11 -21.41
C HIS A 235 11.46 -9.89 -20.47
N GLU A 236 11.79 -8.71 -21.02
CA GLU A 236 11.85 -7.44 -20.27
C GLU A 236 10.54 -6.66 -20.40
N GLN A 237 10.33 -5.64 -19.56
CA GLN A 237 9.14 -4.78 -19.68
C GLN A 237 9.06 -4.15 -21.09
N PRO A 238 8.02 -4.45 -21.89
CA PRO A 238 8.01 -4.13 -23.32
C PRO A 238 7.74 -2.65 -23.64
N CYS A 239 7.20 -1.89 -22.69
CA CYS A 239 6.53 -0.62 -22.98
C CYS A 239 7.43 0.45 -23.60
N ILE A 240 8.63 0.66 -23.06
CA ILE A 240 9.59 1.63 -23.61
C ILE A 240 10.15 1.13 -24.94
N MET A 241 10.53 -0.14 -24.99
CA MET A 241 11.15 -0.76 -26.16
C MET A 241 10.23 -0.70 -27.40
N PHE A 242 8.94 -0.93 -27.20
CA PHE A 242 7.94 -0.94 -28.27
C PHE A 242 7.13 0.36 -28.38
N LYS A 243 7.56 1.45 -27.73
CA LYS A 243 6.91 2.77 -27.83
C LYS A 243 5.40 2.70 -27.57
N CYS A 244 5.01 1.97 -26.53
CA CYS A 244 3.62 1.63 -26.29
C CYS A 244 2.79 2.90 -25.99
N SER A 245 1.73 3.14 -26.77
CA SER A 245 0.85 4.31 -26.64
C SER A 245 0.08 4.38 -25.32
N SER A 246 -0.01 3.25 -24.60
CA SER A 246 -0.69 3.12 -23.32
C SER A 246 0.28 3.16 -22.14
N PHE A 247 1.54 3.53 -22.38
CA PHE A 247 2.55 3.65 -21.33
C PHE A 247 2.64 5.10 -20.85
N TYR A 248 2.51 5.26 -19.55
CA TYR A 248 2.42 6.55 -18.87
C TYR A 248 3.41 6.58 -17.71
N ILE A 249 4.13 7.69 -17.54
CA ILE A 249 5.11 7.85 -16.46
C ILE A 249 4.86 9.20 -15.79
N ASP A 250 4.71 9.20 -14.47
CA ASP A 250 4.60 10.43 -13.69
C ASP A 250 5.86 10.69 -12.85
N SER A 251 5.86 11.83 -12.15
CA SER A 251 6.94 12.24 -11.26
C SER A 251 7.23 11.27 -10.11
N SER A 252 6.31 10.35 -9.77
CA SER A 252 6.55 9.35 -8.72
C SER A 252 7.65 8.35 -9.08
N PHE A 253 8.03 8.25 -10.36
CA PHE A 253 9.11 7.38 -10.83
C PHE A 253 10.49 8.07 -10.90
N LEU A 254 10.60 9.37 -10.58
CA LEU A 254 11.90 10.07 -10.59
C LEU A 254 13.00 9.31 -9.82
N PRO A 255 12.77 8.83 -8.57
CA PRO A 255 13.81 8.09 -7.83
C PRO A 255 14.27 6.82 -8.53
N TYR A 256 13.35 6.12 -9.23
CA TYR A 256 13.68 4.94 -10.01
C TYR A 256 14.60 5.29 -11.18
N TYR A 257 14.26 6.32 -11.95
CA TYR A 257 15.07 6.75 -13.09
C TYR A 257 16.45 7.26 -12.65
N ASP A 258 16.54 8.02 -11.55
CA ASP A 258 17.83 8.47 -11.00
C ASP A 258 18.74 7.30 -10.60
N GLN A 259 18.18 6.30 -9.93
CA GLN A 259 18.92 5.10 -9.53
C GLN A 259 19.40 4.31 -10.76
N GLN A 260 18.53 4.09 -11.75
CA GLN A 260 18.88 3.35 -12.96
C GLN A 260 19.94 4.06 -13.80
N ILE A 261 19.84 5.39 -13.94
CA ILE A 261 20.85 6.20 -14.64
C ILE A 261 22.22 6.07 -13.95
N SER A 262 22.26 6.15 -12.62
CA SER A 262 23.50 5.98 -11.85
C SER A 262 24.13 4.59 -12.08
N MET A 263 23.33 3.53 -12.01
CA MET A 263 23.78 2.16 -12.24
C MET A 263 24.31 1.95 -13.67
N ILE A 264 23.62 2.47 -14.68
CA ILE A 264 24.03 2.33 -16.08
C ILE A 264 25.34 3.07 -16.33
N ASN A 265 25.53 4.26 -15.75
CA ASN A 265 26.80 5.00 -15.84
C ASN A 265 27.97 4.19 -15.27
N GLN A 266 27.80 3.60 -14.09
CA GLN A 266 28.83 2.74 -13.49
C GLN A 266 29.17 1.54 -14.41
N GLN A 267 28.17 0.89 -14.99
CA GLN A 267 28.39 -0.23 -15.92
C GLN A 267 29.09 0.20 -17.21
N ILE A 268 28.84 1.43 -17.70
CA ILE A 268 29.54 2.00 -18.85
C ILE A 268 31.01 2.25 -18.53
N GLU A 269 31.33 2.78 -17.35
CA GLU A 269 32.71 3.01 -16.90
C GLU A 269 33.47 1.68 -16.78
N GLU A 270 32.90 0.70 -16.09
CA GLU A 270 33.46 -0.64 -15.95
C GLU A 270 33.65 -1.33 -17.32
N GLY A 271 32.64 -1.24 -18.19
CA GLY A 271 32.69 -1.80 -19.53
C GLY A 271 33.78 -1.16 -20.39
N SER A 272 33.99 0.15 -20.25
CA SER A 272 35.03 0.90 -20.97
C SER A 272 36.43 0.50 -20.51
N MET A 273 36.65 0.33 -19.20
CA MET A 273 37.94 -0.13 -18.66
C MET A 273 38.30 -1.54 -19.14
N HIS A 274 37.31 -2.43 -19.27
CA HIS A 274 37.51 -3.82 -19.68
C HIS A 274 37.42 -4.03 -21.21
N GLY A 275 37.38 -2.96 -22.01
CA GLY A 275 37.34 -3.04 -23.48
C GLY A 275 36.05 -3.63 -24.06
N ARG A 276 34.94 -3.62 -23.34
CA ARG A 276 33.64 -4.19 -23.75
C ARG A 276 32.82 -3.20 -24.60
N SER A 277 33.34 -2.83 -25.76
CA SER A 277 32.77 -1.78 -26.63
C SER A 277 31.28 -1.99 -26.98
N ARG A 278 30.88 -3.22 -27.34
CA ARG A 278 29.48 -3.53 -27.70
C ARG A 278 28.50 -3.36 -26.54
N LEU A 279 28.91 -3.73 -25.33
CA LEU A 279 28.10 -3.53 -24.12
C LEU A 279 27.90 -2.04 -23.85
N VAL A 280 28.99 -1.26 -23.94
CA VAL A 280 28.95 0.20 -23.74
C VAL A 280 28.02 0.89 -24.74
N GLU A 281 28.05 0.49 -26.02
CA GLU A 281 27.16 1.03 -27.05
C GLU A 281 25.68 0.81 -26.71
N ILE A 282 25.30 -0.41 -26.31
CA ILE A 282 23.93 -0.76 -25.93
C ILE A 282 23.48 0.03 -24.70
N LEU A 283 24.34 0.11 -23.68
CA LEU A 283 24.05 0.84 -22.45
C LEU A 283 23.89 2.34 -22.68
N LYS A 284 24.67 2.94 -23.59
CA LYS A 284 24.53 4.36 -23.97
C LYS A 284 23.17 4.66 -24.57
N GLY A 285 22.67 3.82 -25.49
CA GLY A 285 21.33 4.01 -26.06
C GLY A 285 20.21 3.92 -25.01
N LYS A 286 20.35 3.01 -24.04
CA LYS A 286 19.40 2.91 -22.90
C LYS A 286 19.49 4.14 -21.99
N LEU A 287 20.71 4.59 -21.70
CA LEU A 287 20.98 5.76 -20.86
C LEU A 287 20.35 7.02 -21.46
N GLU A 288 20.55 7.27 -22.75
CA GLU A 288 20.00 8.43 -23.46
C GLU A 288 18.47 8.50 -23.31
N LYS A 289 17.77 7.39 -23.51
CA LYS A 289 16.31 7.33 -23.35
C LYS A 289 15.86 7.57 -21.90
N PHE A 290 16.58 7.02 -20.92
CA PHE A 290 16.21 7.19 -19.50
C PHE A 290 16.46 8.62 -19.02
N VAL A 291 17.54 9.25 -19.49
CA VAL A 291 17.83 10.68 -19.24
C VAL A 291 16.77 11.56 -19.89
N GLU A 292 16.38 11.29 -21.14
CA GLU A 292 15.31 12.02 -21.84
C GLU A 292 13.99 12.00 -21.05
N ILE A 293 13.58 10.81 -20.57
CA ILE A 293 12.39 10.63 -19.74
C ILE A 293 12.50 11.45 -18.44
N ARG A 294 13.61 11.31 -17.70
CA ARG A 294 13.81 12.02 -16.44
C ARG A 294 13.75 13.54 -16.61
N GLU A 295 14.46 14.07 -17.61
CA GLU A 295 14.50 15.52 -17.86
C GLU A 295 13.12 16.07 -18.22
N LYS A 296 12.35 15.36 -19.07
CA LYS A 296 11.01 15.80 -19.46
C LYS A 296 10.00 15.79 -18.31
N ILE A 297 10.13 14.84 -17.38
CA ILE A 297 9.37 14.80 -16.12
C ILE A 297 9.74 16.01 -15.25
N ASN A 298 11.05 16.32 -15.13
CA ASN A 298 11.55 17.39 -14.26
C ASN A 298 11.35 18.82 -14.81
N THR A 299 11.23 18.97 -16.14
CA THR A 299 11.08 20.29 -16.79
C THR A 299 9.81 21.02 -16.34
N GLN A 300 8.74 20.31 -15.96
CA GLN A 300 7.53 20.93 -15.43
C GLN A 300 7.63 21.29 -13.94
N SER A 301 8.42 20.57 -13.14
CA SER A 301 8.61 20.89 -11.71
C SER A 301 9.27 22.25 -11.48
N LYS A 302 9.99 22.78 -12.47
CA LYS A 302 10.72 24.06 -12.39
C LYS A 302 10.01 25.25 -13.04
N VAL A 303 9.11 25.04 -13.99
CA VAL A 303 8.49 26.14 -14.76
C VAL A 303 7.39 26.86 -13.97
N GLU A 304 6.76 26.23 -12.99
CA GLU A 304 5.68 26.88 -12.20
C GLU A 304 6.09 27.27 -10.76
N GLN A 305 7.30 26.92 -10.29
CA GLN A 305 7.87 27.56 -9.08
C GLN A 305 8.19 29.04 -9.28
N SER A 306 8.35 29.50 -10.53
CA SER A 306 8.47 30.92 -10.88
C SER A 306 7.12 31.62 -10.98
N ASP A 307 6.06 30.92 -11.39
CA ASP A 307 4.76 31.54 -11.69
C ASP A 307 3.89 31.74 -10.43
N GLU A 308 4.09 30.96 -9.36
CA GLU A 308 3.47 31.22 -8.05
C GLU A 308 4.07 32.44 -7.33
N TYR A 309 5.31 32.83 -7.65
CA TYR A 309 5.95 34.01 -7.06
C TYR A 309 5.57 35.34 -7.74
N GLU A 310 5.14 35.32 -9.01
CA GLU A 310 4.73 36.54 -9.73
C GLU A 310 3.22 36.84 -9.62
N SER A 311 2.39 35.87 -9.24
CA SER A 311 0.95 36.07 -8.98
C SER A 311 0.63 36.65 -7.59
N SER A 312 1.65 36.91 -6.75
CA SER A 312 1.50 37.40 -5.37
C SER A 312 2.02 38.84 -5.17
N GLY A 313 2.31 39.56 -6.26
CA GLY A 313 2.78 40.95 -6.27
C GLY A 313 1.67 41.97 -6.51
#